data_AF-A0A067S508-F1
#
_entry.id   AF-A0A067S508-F1
#
_cell.length_a   1.000
_cell.length_b   1.000
_cell.length_c   1.000
_cell.angle_alpha   90.00
_cell.angle_beta   90.00
_cell.angle_gamma   90.00
#
_symmetry.space_group_name_H-M   'P 1'
#
loop_
_entity.id
_entity.type
_entity.pdbx_description
1 polymer ?
#
loop_
_entity_poly.entity_id
_entity_poly.type
_entity_poly.pdbx_seq_one_letter_code
_entity_poly.pdbx_strand_id
1 'polypeptide(L)'
;MPILSNSSIGTMHFRLAWLDTCYPANRNGRLAMERIVQQAMTFLKVDLVGAYGWNAIEDSIVVISSDFHTSKTEDHYHWTGRLHQSDGHYLGGLHLFHPLNPDDTPDYQDRELDNQDSFWVQEGLDHYRRRLRYMD
;
A
#
# COMPACT_ATOMS: atom_id res chain seq x y z
N MET A 1 22.09 -20.79 -3.10
CA MET A 1 20.97 -19.88 -3.41
C MET A 1 21.53 -18.76 -4.28
N PRO A 2 21.21 -18.66 -5.58
CA PRO A 2 21.73 -17.56 -6.38
C PRO A 2 21.04 -16.26 -5.94
N ILE A 3 21.84 -15.27 -5.57
CA ILE A 3 21.42 -13.91 -5.28
C ILE A 3 20.96 -13.33 -6.62
N LEU A 4 19.66 -13.10 -6.77
CA LEU A 4 19.12 -12.37 -7.91
C LEU A 4 19.77 -10.99 -7.92
N SER A 5 20.52 -10.67 -8.98
CA SER A 5 21.14 -9.36 -9.13
C SER A 5 20.05 -8.28 -9.13
N ASN A 6 20.24 -7.22 -8.35
CA ASN A 6 19.36 -6.05 -8.18
C ASN A 6 19.03 -5.25 -9.47
N SER A 7 19.27 -5.79 -10.66
CA SER A 7 19.27 -5.09 -11.94
C SER A 7 18.24 -5.59 -12.97
N SER A 8 17.30 -6.48 -12.62
CA SER A 8 16.30 -6.98 -13.61
C SER A 8 14.84 -6.72 -13.26
N ILE A 9 14.52 -6.25 -12.05
CA ILE A 9 13.13 -5.94 -11.73
C ILE A 9 12.82 -4.54 -12.29
N GLY A 10 12.01 -4.48 -13.36
CA GLY A 10 11.62 -3.23 -14.02
C GLY A 10 10.98 -2.20 -13.09
N THR A 11 10.82 -0.96 -13.53
CA THR A 11 10.04 0.03 -12.74
C THR A 11 8.65 -0.53 -12.46
N MET A 12 8.25 -0.56 -11.20
CA MET A 12 6.91 -1.06 -10.82
C MET A 12 5.89 0.03 -11.10
N HIS A 13 4.86 -0.32 -11.84
CA HIS A 13 3.70 0.54 -12.05
C HIS A 13 2.58 0.12 -11.10
N PHE A 14 1.99 1.10 -10.42
CA PHE A 14 0.82 0.90 -9.57
C PHE A 14 -0.11 2.10 -9.69
N ARG A 15 -1.39 1.87 -9.38
CA ARG A 15 -2.42 2.91 -9.31
C ARG A 15 -2.66 3.28 -7.85
N LEU A 16 -2.63 4.58 -7.56
CA LEU A 16 -3.02 5.09 -6.25
C LEU A 16 -4.49 5.50 -6.25
N ALA A 17 -5.22 4.97 -5.27
CA ALA A 17 -6.59 5.34 -4.98
C ALA A 17 -6.73 5.72 -3.51
N TRP A 18 -7.81 6.41 -3.18
CA TRP A 18 -8.11 6.89 -1.84
C TRP A 18 -9.54 6.55 -1.50
N LEU A 19 -9.81 6.14 -0.26
CA LEU A 19 -11.16 6.26 0.26
C LEU A 19 -11.53 7.75 0.35
N ASP A 20 -12.77 8.06 -0.02
CA ASP A 20 -13.36 9.40 0.04
C ASP A 20 -13.13 10.12 1.37
N THR A 21 -13.22 9.39 2.48
CA THR A 21 -12.98 9.89 3.84
C THR A 21 -11.52 10.28 4.13
N CYS A 22 -10.59 9.85 3.28
CA CYS A 22 -9.14 9.95 3.51
C CYS A 22 -8.46 10.89 2.52
N TYR A 23 -9.20 11.40 1.53
CA TYR A 23 -8.64 12.21 0.46
C TYR A 23 -8.16 13.57 0.98
N PRO A 24 -6.87 13.94 0.81
CA PRO A 24 -6.34 15.18 1.36
C PRO A 24 -7.01 16.41 0.73
N ALA A 25 -7.50 17.32 1.57
CA ALA A 25 -8.19 18.54 1.12
C ALA A 25 -7.26 19.54 0.40
N ASN A 26 -5.96 19.46 0.66
CA ASN A 26 -4.98 20.34 0.05
C ASN A 26 -3.99 19.56 -0.83
N ARG A 27 -3.52 20.22 -1.89
CA ARG A 27 -2.61 19.63 -2.88
C ARG A 27 -1.28 19.19 -2.25
N ASN A 28 -0.77 19.92 -1.27
CA ASN A 28 0.53 19.63 -0.68
C ASN A 28 0.52 18.32 0.12
N GLY A 29 -0.52 18.07 0.93
CA GLY A 29 -0.70 16.83 1.67
C GLY A 29 -0.91 15.64 0.74
N ARG A 30 -1.62 15.85 -0.37
CA ARG A 30 -1.77 14.83 -1.42
C ARG A 30 -0.42 14.44 -2.03
N LEU A 31 0.35 15.41 -2.51
CA LEU A 31 1.68 15.18 -3.09
C LEU A 31 2.67 14.56 -2.09
N ALA A 32 2.57 14.93 -0.81
CA ALA A 32 3.39 14.33 0.24
C ALA A 32 3.08 12.84 0.38
N MET A 33 1.81 12.45 0.47
CA MET A 33 1.43 11.04 0.56
C MET A 33 1.75 10.25 -0.71
N GLU A 34 1.55 10.82 -1.89
CA GLU A 34 1.94 10.20 -3.16
C GLU A 34 3.44 9.82 -3.15
N ARG A 35 4.30 10.69 -2.63
CA ARG A 35 5.74 10.42 -2.46
C ARG A 35 6.00 9.33 -1.42
N ILE A 36 5.28 9.33 -0.30
CA ILE A 36 5.38 8.29 0.74
C ILE A 36 5.07 6.92 0.14
N VAL A 37 3.94 6.80 -0.55
CA VAL A 37 3.53 5.54 -1.17
C VAL A 37 4.53 5.10 -2.23
N GLN A 38 5.03 6.01 -3.06
CA GLN A 38 6.05 5.69 -4.07
C GLN A 38 7.33 5.15 -3.43
N GLN A 39 7.79 5.75 -2.34
CA GLN A 39 8.97 5.28 -1.61
C GLN A 39 8.72 3.93 -0.96
N ALA A 40 7.56 3.73 -0.34
CA ALA A 40 7.17 2.46 0.26
C ALA A 40 7.09 1.31 -0.74
N MET A 41 6.43 1.52 -1.88
CA MET A 41 6.36 0.51 -2.95
C MET A 41 7.74 0.21 -3.53
N THR A 42 8.60 1.22 -3.67
CA THR A 42 9.98 1.01 -4.13
C THR A 42 10.80 0.18 -3.14
N PHE A 43 10.64 0.45 -1.84
CA PHE A 43 11.31 -0.29 -0.77
C PHE A 43 10.86 -1.75 -0.72
N LEU A 44 9.54 -1.98 -0.68
CA LEU A 44 8.92 -3.30 -0.52
C LEU A 44 8.95 -4.16 -1.80
N LYS A 45 9.35 -3.58 -2.94
CA LYS A 45 9.26 -4.19 -4.27
C LYS A 45 9.84 -5.60 -4.35
N VAL A 46 11.06 -5.80 -3.85
CA VAL A 46 11.75 -7.11 -3.97
C VAL A 46 10.98 -8.17 -3.19
N ASP A 47 10.52 -7.84 -2.00
CA ASP A 47 9.82 -8.76 -1.10
C ASP A 47 8.42 -9.10 -1.65
N LEU A 48 7.67 -8.09 -2.11
CA LEU A 48 6.36 -8.28 -2.73
C LEU A 48 6.44 -9.15 -3.99
N VAL A 49 7.44 -8.91 -4.85
CA VAL A 49 7.67 -9.72 -6.05
C VAL A 49 8.11 -11.14 -5.69
N GLY A 50 8.91 -11.30 -4.64
CA GLY A 50 9.30 -12.61 -4.12
C GLY A 50 8.13 -13.41 -3.56
N ALA A 51 7.19 -12.75 -2.87
CA ALA A 51 6.02 -13.38 -2.26
C ALA A 51 4.91 -13.73 -3.27
N TYR A 52 4.58 -12.80 -4.17
CA TYR A 52 3.39 -12.91 -5.03
C TYR A 52 3.69 -13.03 -6.52
N GLY A 53 4.94 -12.83 -6.93
CA GLY A 53 5.35 -12.78 -8.33
C GLY A 53 5.09 -11.42 -8.99
N TRP A 54 5.86 -11.11 -10.05
CA TRP A 54 5.80 -9.82 -10.75
C TRP A 54 4.39 -9.47 -11.25
N ASN A 55 3.68 -10.43 -11.86
CA ASN A 55 2.37 -10.21 -12.46
C ASN A 55 1.27 -9.86 -11.44
N ALA A 56 1.45 -10.21 -10.17
CA ALA A 56 0.50 -9.86 -9.11
C ALA A 56 0.67 -8.43 -8.63
N ILE A 57 1.91 -7.92 -8.69
CA ILE A 57 2.29 -6.64 -8.10
C ILE A 57 2.32 -5.53 -9.14
N GLU A 58 2.66 -5.86 -10.38
CA GLU A 58 2.53 -4.94 -11.50
C GLU A 58 1.07 -4.57 -11.76
N ASP A 59 0.80 -3.28 -11.98
CA ASP A 59 -0.53 -2.68 -12.14
C ASP A 59 -1.46 -2.85 -10.92
N SER A 60 -0.88 -3.18 -9.77
CA SER A 60 -1.56 -3.21 -8.48
C SER A 60 -2.22 -1.87 -8.15
N ILE A 61 -3.19 -1.93 -7.25
CA ILE A 61 -3.91 -0.77 -6.76
C ILE A 61 -3.59 -0.62 -5.28
N VAL A 62 -3.02 0.51 -4.89
CA VAL A 62 -2.86 0.88 -3.48
C VAL A 62 -4.01 1.80 -3.11
N VAL A 63 -4.85 1.39 -2.17
CA VAL A 63 -5.95 2.20 -1.64
C VAL A 63 -5.56 2.78 -0.29
N ILE A 64 -5.51 4.10 -0.16
CA ILE A 64 -5.31 4.75 1.12
C ILE A 64 -6.63 4.74 1.90
N SER A 65 -6.66 3.95 2.97
CA SER A 65 -7.74 3.87 3.94
C SER A 65 -7.16 4.30 5.28
N SER A 66 -7.50 5.48 5.77
CA SER A 66 -6.94 6.07 6.98
C SER A 66 -7.37 5.30 8.24
N ASP A 67 -6.77 4.14 8.43
CA ASP A 67 -6.72 3.45 9.70
C ASP A 67 -5.56 4.08 10.46
N PHE A 68 -5.75 5.32 10.91
CA PHE A 68 -4.74 6.04 11.69
C PHE A 68 -4.65 5.36 13.05
N HIS A 69 -3.73 4.41 13.14
CA HIS A 69 -3.49 3.64 14.34
C HIS A 69 -2.09 3.97 14.83
N THR A 70 -1.95 4.21 16.13
CA THR A 70 -0.64 4.13 16.75
C THR A 70 -0.18 2.69 16.62
N SER A 71 1.00 2.49 16.01
CA SER A 71 1.66 1.21 16.12
C SER A 71 1.82 0.89 17.61
N LYS A 72 1.42 -0.30 18.05
CA LYS A 72 1.60 -0.70 19.46
C LYS A 72 3.08 -0.83 19.85
N THR A 73 3.96 -0.89 18.84
CA THR A 73 5.39 -1.13 19.00
C THR A 73 6.22 0.13 18.73
N GLU A 74 5.65 1.14 18.08
CA GLU A 74 6.34 2.35 17.67
C GLU A 74 5.40 3.54 17.94
N ASP A 75 5.82 4.51 18.75
CA ASP A 75 5.03 5.71 19.12
C ASP A 75 4.74 6.65 17.91
N HIS A 76 4.79 6.13 16.69
CA HIS A 76 4.68 6.83 15.43
C HIS A 76 3.33 6.54 14.77
N TYR A 77 2.74 7.61 14.27
CA TYR A 77 1.50 7.52 13.52
C TYR A 77 1.76 7.09 12.08
N HIS A 78 1.02 6.09 11.63
CA HIS A 78 1.06 5.64 10.25
C HIS A 78 -0.34 5.68 9.62
N TRP A 79 -0.33 5.73 8.30
CA TRP A 79 -1.49 5.49 7.44
C TRP A 79 -1.45 4.04 6.98
N THR A 80 -2.61 3.48 6.65
CA THR A 80 -2.68 2.17 6.02
C THR A 80 -2.97 2.33 4.53
N GLY A 81 -2.08 1.80 3.70
CA GLY A 81 -2.38 1.48 2.31
C GLY A 81 -2.91 0.05 2.22
N ARG A 82 -3.91 -0.21 1.39
CA ARG A 82 -4.41 -1.56 1.10
C ARG A 82 -3.96 -1.94 -0.30
N LEU A 83 -3.12 -2.98 -0.39
CA LEU A 83 -2.62 -3.47 -1.66
C LEU A 83 -3.62 -4.43 -2.28
N HIS A 84 -3.99 -4.17 -3.52
CA HIS A 84 -4.81 -5.05 -4.33
C HIS A 84 -4.12 -5.40 -5.64
N GLN A 85 -4.35 -6.62 -6.12
CA GLN A 85 -4.05 -6.98 -7.50
C GLN A 85 -4.91 -6.13 -8.46
N SER A 86 -4.55 -6.16 -9.74
CA SER A 86 -5.24 -5.39 -10.78
C SER A 86 -6.72 -5.76 -10.96
N ASP A 87 -7.10 -6.98 -10.59
CA ASP A 87 -8.48 -7.50 -10.56
C ASP A 87 -9.26 -7.11 -9.29
N GLY A 88 -8.60 -6.50 -8.30
CA GLY A 88 -9.19 -6.08 -7.03
C GLY A 88 -9.00 -7.07 -5.87
N HIS A 89 -8.33 -8.21 -6.08
CA HIS A 89 -8.01 -9.14 -5.02
C HIS A 89 -7.11 -8.49 -3.96
N TYR A 90 -7.50 -8.58 -2.68
CA TYR A 90 -6.73 -8.00 -1.58
C TYR A 90 -5.51 -8.86 -1.24
N LEU A 91 -4.33 -8.23 -1.18
CA LEU A 91 -3.07 -8.90 -0.84
C LEU A 91 -2.64 -8.64 0.60
N GLY A 92 -2.86 -7.43 1.12
CA GLY A 92 -2.38 -7.05 2.44
C GLY A 92 -2.33 -5.55 2.69
N GLY A 93 -1.95 -5.16 3.91
CA GLY A 93 -1.83 -3.78 4.35
C GLY A 93 -0.39 -3.28 4.29
N LEU A 94 -0.19 -2.05 3.85
CA LEU A 94 1.06 -1.29 3.97
C LEU A 94 0.96 -0.32 5.14
N HIS A 95 1.93 -0.34 6.04
CA HIS A 95 2.12 0.71 7.04
C HIS A 95 2.95 1.84 6.43
N LEU A 96 2.34 3.01 6.31
CA LEU A 96 2.89 4.21 5.66
C LEU A 96 3.10 5.30 6.71
N PHE A 97 4.32 5.49 7.17
CA PHE A 97 4.63 6.42 8.25
C PHE A 97 4.62 7.88 7.77
N HIS A 98 4.04 8.77 8.58
CA HIS A 98 4.05 10.21 8.32
C HIS A 98 4.37 10.99 9.62
N PRO A 99 5.37 11.89 9.63
CA PRO A 99 6.19 12.31 8.49
C PRO A 99 7.14 11.21 8.01
N LEU A 100 7.70 11.37 6.81
CA LEU A 100 8.83 10.54 6.35
C LEU A 100 10.05 10.86 7.20
N ASN A 101 10.22 10.18 8.32
CA ASN A 101 11.53 10.17 8.95
C ASN A 101 12.43 9.20 8.18
N PRO A 102 13.73 9.50 8.06
CA PRO A 102 14.69 8.60 7.40
C PRO A 102 14.75 7.20 8.02
N ASP A 103 14.37 7.10 9.29
CA ASP A 103 14.40 5.87 10.08
C ASP A 103 13.08 5.09 10.02
N ASP A 104 11.99 5.71 9.52
CA ASP A 104 10.71 5.02 9.40
C ASP A 104 10.74 4.07 8.19
N THR A 105 10.67 2.78 8.46
CA THR A 105 10.69 1.75 7.41
C THR A 105 9.26 1.32 7.12
N PRO A 106 8.76 1.48 5.88
CA PRO A 106 7.43 1.00 5.53
C PRO A 106 7.38 -0.52 5.69
N ASP A 107 6.28 -1.01 6.25
CA ASP A 107 6.08 -2.44 6.52
C ASP A 107 4.87 -2.96 5.74
N TYR A 108 4.86 -4.25 5.48
CA TYR A 108 3.80 -4.94 4.77
C TYR A 108 3.26 -6.12 5.60
N GLN A 109 1.96 -6.09 5.88
CA GLN A 109 1.25 -7.17 6.54
C GLN A 109 0.43 -7.95 5.52
N ASP A 110 0.75 -9.24 5.36
CA ASP A 110 0.00 -10.15 4.50
C ASP A 110 -1.48 -10.25 4.93
N ARG A 111 -2.39 -10.41 3.97
CA ARG A 111 -3.83 -10.62 4.21
C ARG A 111 -4.13 -11.76 5.19
N GLU A 112 -3.30 -12.79 5.28
CA GLU A 112 -3.49 -13.92 6.19
C GLU A 112 -3.34 -13.51 7.66
N LEU A 113 -2.61 -12.43 7.92
CA LEU A 113 -2.39 -11.84 9.24
C LEU A 113 -3.39 -10.72 9.56
N ASP A 114 -4.21 -10.31 8.59
CA ASP A 114 -5.25 -9.30 8.77
C ASP A 114 -6.51 -9.88 9.44
N ASN A 115 -7.45 -9.01 9.82
CA ASN A 115 -8.75 -9.43 10.29
C ASN A 115 -9.52 -10.12 9.16
N GLN A 116 -9.70 -11.44 9.30
CA GLN A 116 -10.35 -12.27 8.30
C GLN A 116 -11.84 -11.93 8.10
N ASP A 117 -12.47 -11.26 9.07
CA ASP A 117 -13.86 -10.78 8.95
C ASP A 117 -13.97 -9.39 8.27
N SER A 118 -12.85 -8.76 7.90
CA SER A 118 -12.87 -7.47 7.24
C SER A 118 -13.37 -7.56 5.79
N PHE A 119 -14.06 -6.53 5.32
CA PHE A 119 -14.50 -6.45 3.92
C PHE A 119 -13.34 -6.41 2.93
N TRP A 120 -12.15 -5.93 3.35
CA TRP A 120 -10.93 -6.04 2.54
C TRP A 120 -10.62 -7.50 2.18
N VAL A 121 -10.67 -8.40 3.17
CA VAL A 121 -10.38 -9.82 2.98
C VAL A 121 -11.53 -10.56 2.29
N GLN A 122 -12.78 -10.26 2.67
CA GLN A 122 -13.96 -10.99 2.20
C GLN A 122 -14.43 -10.56 0.80
N GLU A 123 -14.39 -9.27 0.50
CA GLU A 123 -14.99 -8.70 -0.72
C GLU A 123 -13.97 -7.97 -1.61
N GLY A 124 -12.75 -7.74 -1.13
CA GLY A 124 -11.70 -7.07 -1.88
C GLY A 124 -12.06 -5.63 -2.24
N LEU A 125 -11.57 -5.16 -3.39
CA LEU A 125 -11.75 -3.78 -3.84
C LEU A 125 -13.20 -3.45 -4.22
N ASP A 126 -13.98 -4.45 -4.64
CA ASP A 126 -15.33 -4.28 -5.17
C ASP A 126 -16.28 -3.62 -4.16
N HIS A 127 -16.16 -4.00 -2.88
CA HIS A 127 -16.90 -3.39 -1.77
C HIS A 127 -16.73 -1.87 -1.70
N TYR A 128 -15.51 -1.39 -2.00
CA TYR A 128 -15.11 -0.01 -1.83
C TYR A 128 -15.18 0.82 -3.11
N ARG A 129 -15.37 0.20 -4.28
CA ARG A 129 -15.25 0.85 -5.61
C ARG A 129 -16.02 2.18 -5.72
N ARG A 130 -17.20 2.29 -5.12
CA ARG A 130 -18.04 3.51 -5.15
C ARG A 130 -17.53 4.65 -4.26
N ARG A 131 -16.59 4.36 -3.38
CA ARG A 131 -15.98 5.29 -2.41
C ARG A 131 -14.55 5.65 -2.79
N LEU A 132 -14.03 5.11 -3.89
CA LEU A 132 -12.67 5.39 -4.35
C LEU A 132 -12.61 6.71 -5.11
N ARG A 133 -11.61 7.52 -4.76
CA ARG A 133 -11.12 8.63 -5.55
C ARG A 133 -9.75 8.27 -6.11
N TYR A 134 -9.63 8.28 -7.43
CA TYR A 134 -8.35 8.10 -8.10
C TYR A 134 -7.63 9.44 -8.23
N MET A 135 -6.34 9.39 -8.53
CA MET A 135 -5.64 10.61 -8.97
C MET A 135 -6.10 10.95 -10.38
N ASP A 136 -6.46 12.22 -10.59
CA ASP A 136 -6.74 12.80 -11.92
C ASP A 136 -5.45 12.91 -12.76
#